data_AF-A0A7D9JBC5-F1
#
_entry.id   AF-A0A7D9JBC5-F1
#
_cell.length_a   1.000
_cell.length_b   1.000
_cell.length_c   1.000
_cell.angle_alpha   90.00
_cell.angle_beta   90.00
_cell.angle_gamma   90.00
#
_symmetry.space_group_name_H-M   'P 1'
#
loop_
_entity.id
_entity.type
_entity.pdbx_description
1 polymer ?
#
loop_
_entity_poly.entity_id
_entity_poly.type
_entity_poly.pdbx_seq_one_letter_code
_entity_poly.pdbx_strand_id
1 'polypeptide(L)'
;MATAADETCKPDEKVALITKNLKEVLGADRIKGIVSERPLKIYWGTATTGKLHVAYFVPMTKIADFLHAGCEVTVLLADLHAYLDNLKAPWDLLQYRVRYYEEIVKGMLESIAVPLEKLKFVRGTDYQLSREYILDVYKLSTVETE
;
A
#
# COMPACT_ATOMS: atom_id res chain seq x y z
N MET A 1 -19.93 -11.58 -22.49
CA MET A 1 -20.88 -10.92 -21.56
C MET A 1 -20.46 -11.29 -20.16
N ALA A 2 -19.56 -10.51 -19.55
CA ALA A 2 -19.20 -10.63 -18.15
C ALA A 2 -20.02 -9.60 -17.38
N THR A 3 -20.83 -10.08 -16.46
CA THR A 3 -21.79 -9.31 -15.68
C THR A 3 -21.08 -8.37 -14.71
N ALA A 4 -21.49 -7.11 -14.74
CA ALA A 4 -21.12 -6.08 -13.78
C ALA A 4 -21.44 -6.54 -12.35
N ALA A 5 -20.40 -6.68 -11.52
CA ALA A 5 -20.51 -6.86 -10.08
C ALA A 5 -20.20 -5.56 -9.31
N ASP A 6 -20.19 -4.40 -10.00
CA ASP A 6 -19.65 -3.14 -9.46
C ASP A 6 -20.71 -2.21 -8.81
N GLU A 7 -21.92 -2.70 -8.56
CA GLU A 7 -22.96 -1.93 -7.87
C GLU A 7 -23.70 -2.83 -6.88
N THR A 8 -23.40 -2.72 -5.57
CA THR A 8 -24.36 -2.87 -4.43
C THR A 8 -23.73 -3.13 -3.04
N CYS A 9 -22.41 -3.05 -2.82
CA CYS A 9 -21.92 -3.11 -1.44
C CYS A 9 -22.23 -1.79 -0.72
N LYS A 10 -23.06 -1.85 0.33
CA LYS A 10 -23.43 -0.67 1.13
C LYS A 10 -22.17 -0.04 1.75
N PRO A 11 -22.13 1.29 1.97
CA PRO A 11 -20.97 1.94 2.59
C PRO A 11 -20.54 1.25 3.89
N ASP A 12 -21.48 0.79 4.70
CA ASP A 12 -21.22 0.07 5.95
C ASP A 12 -20.52 -1.30 5.72
N GLU A 13 -20.88 -2.03 4.67
CA GLU A 13 -20.25 -3.31 4.32
C GLU A 13 -18.81 -3.09 3.85
N LYS A 14 -18.58 -2.04 3.06
CA LYS A 14 -17.22 -1.65 2.65
C LYS A 14 -16.37 -1.28 3.86
N VAL A 15 -16.90 -0.47 4.77
CA VAL A 15 -16.19 -0.09 6.00
C VAL A 15 -15.89 -1.32 6.84
N ALA A 16 -16.87 -2.22 7.04
CA ALA A 16 -16.67 -3.45 7.78
C ALA A 16 -15.54 -4.31 7.17
N LEU A 17 -15.50 -4.42 5.84
CA LEU A 17 -14.48 -5.19 5.14
C LEU A 17 -13.09 -4.54 5.22
N ILE A 18 -13.01 -3.21 5.13
CA ILE A 18 -11.78 -2.45 5.35
C ILE A 18 -11.27 -2.69 6.78
N THR A 19 -12.13 -2.62 7.79
CA THR A 19 -11.72 -2.66 9.20
C THR A 19 -11.61 -4.06 9.80
N LYS A 20 -12.10 -5.10 9.14
CA LYS A 20 -12.05 -6.48 9.68
C LYS A 20 -10.61 -6.91 9.97
N ASN A 21 -10.41 -7.66 11.04
CA ASN A 21 -9.12 -8.20 11.47
C ASN A 21 -8.02 -7.14 11.74
N LEU A 22 -8.36 -5.85 11.78
CA LEU A 22 -7.45 -4.82 12.26
C LEU A 22 -7.52 -4.76 13.79
N LYS A 23 -6.36 -4.57 14.42
CA LYS A 23 -6.28 -4.39 15.87
C LYS A 23 -6.84 -3.04 16.32
N GLU A 24 -6.68 -2.01 15.50
CA GLU A 24 -7.04 -0.63 15.80
C GLU A 24 -7.37 0.13 14.52
N VAL A 25 -8.28 1.12 14.61
CA VAL A 25 -8.66 2.00 13.50
C VAL A 25 -8.70 3.44 14.01
N LEU A 26 -7.78 4.27 13.51
CA LEU A 26 -7.74 5.70 13.81
C LEU A 26 -8.53 6.48 12.74
N GLY A 27 -9.40 7.39 13.17
CA GLY A 27 -10.18 8.24 12.26
C GLY A 27 -11.34 7.52 11.54
N ALA A 28 -11.98 6.56 12.21
CA ALA A 28 -13.09 5.76 11.66
C ALA A 28 -14.22 6.62 11.05
N ASP A 29 -14.55 7.76 11.66
CA ASP A 29 -15.60 8.67 11.15
C ASP A 29 -15.22 9.29 9.80
N ARG A 30 -13.94 9.66 9.61
CA ARG A 30 -13.43 10.17 8.33
C ARG A 30 -13.46 9.09 7.25
N ILE A 31 -13.15 7.84 7.63
CA ILE A 31 -13.21 6.70 6.71
C ILE A 31 -14.65 6.49 6.23
N LYS A 32 -15.64 6.47 7.15
CA LYS A 32 -17.06 6.33 6.80
C LYS A 32 -17.55 7.46 5.89
N GLY A 33 -17.17 8.70 6.18
CA GLY A 33 -17.48 9.85 5.32
C GLY A 33 -16.95 9.69 3.91
N ILE A 34 -15.66 9.34 3.76
CA ILE A 34 -15.03 9.17 2.44
C ILE A 34 -15.66 8.01 1.67
N VAL A 35 -15.86 6.86 2.30
CA VAL A 35 -16.40 5.64 1.66
C VAL A 35 -17.83 5.85 1.17
N SER A 36 -18.59 6.76 1.78
CA SER A 36 -19.95 7.11 1.36
C SER A 36 -19.98 7.95 0.08
N GLU A 37 -18.92 8.71 -0.20
CA GLU A 37 -18.84 9.63 -1.34
C GLU A 37 -18.02 9.07 -2.51
N ARG A 38 -16.93 8.34 -2.21
CA ARG A 38 -15.96 7.88 -3.22
C ARG A 38 -15.15 6.66 -2.76
N PRO A 39 -14.44 5.98 -3.68
CA PRO A 39 -13.44 4.99 -3.31
C PRO A 39 -12.38 5.56 -2.35
N LEU A 40 -12.10 4.81 -1.28
CA LEU A 40 -11.02 5.15 -0.35
C LEU A 40 -9.67 4.90 -1.03
N LYS A 41 -8.74 5.83 -0.87
CA LYS A 41 -7.37 5.70 -1.36
C LYS A 41 -6.48 5.29 -0.19
N ILE A 42 -5.82 4.15 -0.31
CA ILE A 42 -5.01 3.54 0.75
C ILE A 42 -3.61 3.31 0.21
N TYR A 43 -2.60 3.50 1.06
CA TYR A 43 -1.25 3.04 0.74
C TYR A 43 -0.76 2.05 1.80
N TRP A 44 0.07 1.11 1.36
CA TRP A 44 0.83 0.21 2.23
C TRP A 44 2.28 0.20 1.75
N GLY A 45 3.22 0.45 2.67
CA GLY A 45 4.65 0.48 2.37
C GLY A 45 5.35 -0.81 2.74
N THR A 46 6.26 -1.26 1.89
CA THR A 46 7.15 -2.39 2.18
C THR A 46 8.59 -2.05 1.78
N ALA A 47 9.53 -2.28 2.71
CA ALA A 47 10.94 -2.14 2.44
C ALA A 47 11.46 -3.38 1.69
N THR A 48 12.15 -3.16 0.58
CA THR A 48 12.65 -4.21 -0.32
C THR A 48 14.00 -4.76 0.15
N THR A 49 14.08 -5.22 1.41
CA THR A 49 15.34 -5.65 2.08
C THR A 49 15.59 -7.14 1.99
N GLY A 50 14.69 -7.98 2.53
CA GLY A 50 14.89 -9.42 2.70
C GLY A 50 14.23 -10.28 1.62
N LYS A 51 14.19 -11.59 1.87
CA LYS A 51 13.37 -12.51 1.08
C LYS A 51 11.98 -12.61 1.72
N LEU A 52 10.95 -12.48 0.89
CA LEU A 52 9.57 -12.67 1.31
C LEU A 52 9.32 -14.10 1.79
N HIS A 53 8.60 -14.24 2.91
CA HIS A 53 8.18 -15.51 3.50
C HIS A 53 6.67 -15.54 3.74
N VAL A 54 6.12 -16.69 4.11
CA VAL A 54 4.66 -16.92 4.20
C VAL A 54 3.89 -15.90 5.05
N ALA A 55 4.50 -15.31 6.08
CA ALA A 55 3.82 -14.29 6.88
C ALA A 55 3.43 -13.02 6.09
N TYR A 56 3.95 -12.81 4.88
CA TYR A 56 3.45 -11.74 3.99
C TYR A 56 2.01 -11.95 3.54
N PHE A 57 1.44 -13.15 3.65
CA PHE A 57 0.01 -13.34 3.40
C PHE A 57 -0.87 -12.57 4.39
N VAL A 58 -0.35 -12.23 5.59
CA VAL A 58 -1.10 -11.43 6.57
C VAL A 58 -1.43 -10.04 6.00
N PRO A 59 -0.46 -9.20 5.59
CA PRO A 59 -0.81 -7.94 4.93
C PRO A 59 -1.50 -8.12 3.57
N MET A 60 -1.17 -9.17 2.80
CA MET A 60 -1.82 -9.38 1.48
C MET A 60 -3.31 -9.68 1.60
N THR A 61 -3.76 -10.41 2.62
CA THR A 61 -5.20 -10.63 2.86
C THR A 61 -5.92 -9.32 3.21
N LYS A 62 -5.25 -8.36 3.85
CA LYS A 62 -5.81 -7.02 4.06
C LYS A 62 -5.85 -6.19 2.78
N ILE A 63 -4.82 -6.26 1.94
CA ILE A 63 -4.86 -5.61 0.63
C ILE A 63 -5.97 -6.20 -0.24
N ALA A 64 -6.16 -7.52 -0.20
CA ALA A 64 -7.26 -8.20 -0.85
C ALA A 64 -8.62 -7.67 -0.36
N ASP A 65 -8.79 -7.45 0.95
CA ASP A 65 -9.98 -6.80 1.48
C ASP A 65 -10.16 -5.40 0.88
N PHE A 66 -9.12 -4.57 0.89
CA PHE A 66 -9.24 -3.20 0.36
C PHE A 66 -9.66 -3.18 -1.11
N LEU A 67 -9.10 -4.08 -1.93
CA LEU A 67 -9.47 -4.22 -3.34
C LEU A 67 -10.92 -4.71 -3.51
N HIS A 68 -11.36 -5.69 -2.72
CA HIS A 68 -12.76 -6.13 -2.71
C HIS A 68 -13.74 -5.04 -2.25
N ALA A 69 -13.34 -4.17 -1.32
CA ALA A 69 -14.13 -3.00 -0.92
C ALA A 69 -14.16 -1.90 -2.01
N GLY A 70 -13.44 -2.11 -3.11
CA GLY A 70 -13.36 -1.19 -4.25
C GLY A 70 -12.40 -0.01 -4.03
N CYS A 71 -11.50 -0.10 -3.04
CA CYS A 71 -10.50 0.92 -2.73
C CYS A 71 -9.44 1.03 -3.84
N GLU A 72 -8.85 2.21 -3.98
CA GLU A 72 -7.62 2.40 -4.74
C GLU A 72 -6.43 2.12 -3.83
N VAL A 73 -5.65 1.08 -4.11
CA VAL A 73 -4.56 0.63 -3.25
C VAL A 73 -3.22 0.92 -3.92
N THR A 74 -2.33 1.62 -3.21
CA THR A 74 -0.96 1.87 -3.63
C THR A 74 0.02 1.08 -2.76
N VAL A 75 0.81 0.21 -3.38
CA VAL A 75 1.93 -0.47 -2.73
C VAL A 75 3.19 0.35 -2.97
N LEU A 76 3.72 0.96 -1.90
CA LEU A 76 4.98 1.69 -1.95
C LEU A 76 6.14 0.71 -1.73
N LEU A 77 6.93 0.50 -2.78
CA LEU A 77 8.19 -0.25 -2.73
C LEU A 77 9.29 0.69 -2.24
N ALA A 78 9.55 0.66 -0.94
CA ALA A 78 10.42 1.61 -0.25
C ALA A 78 11.91 1.22 -0.42
N ASP A 79 12.40 1.38 -1.65
CA ASP A 79 13.77 1.09 -2.07
C ASP A 79 14.81 2.03 -1.45
N LEU A 80 14.52 3.34 -1.40
CA LEU A 80 15.39 4.30 -0.71
C LEU A 80 15.52 3.95 0.78
N HIS A 81 14.42 3.52 1.41
CA HIS A 81 14.44 3.09 2.81
C HIS A 81 15.22 1.78 2.99
N ALA A 82 15.12 0.84 2.04
CA ALA A 82 15.91 -0.39 2.06
C ALA A 82 17.42 -0.15 1.98
N TYR A 83 17.83 0.94 1.32
CA TYR A 83 19.22 1.40 1.30
C TYR A 83 19.63 2.09 2.60
N LEU A 84 18.79 3.01 3.11
CA LEU A 84 19.08 3.79 4.31
C LEU A 84 19.04 2.95 5.61
N ASP A 85 18.28 1.86 5.63
CA ASP A 85 18.21 0.90 6.74
C ASP A 85 19.47 0.03 6.77
N ASN A 86 20.58 0.64 7.21
CA ASN A 86 21.89 0.02 7.41
C ASN A 86 22.47 -0.68 6.16
N LEU A 87 22.26 -0.10 4.96
CA LEU A 87 22.77 -0.64 3.69
C LEU A 87 22.35 -2.10 3.42
N LYS A 88 21.19 -2.53 3.97
CA LYS A 88 20.67 -3.91 3.81
C LYS A 88 20.53 -4.33 2.34
N ALA A 89 20.39 -3.37 1.43
CA ALA A 89 20.46 -3.58 0.00
C ALA A 89 21.44 -2.59 -0.65
N PRO A 90 22.52 -3.06 -1.30
CA PRO A 90 23.39 -2.20 -2.11
C PRO A 90 22.58 -1.52 -3.22
N TRP A 91 22.99 -0.30 -3.60
CA TRP A 91 22.26 0.52 -4.59
C TRP A 91 22.00 -0.23 -5.91
N ASP A 92 23.00 -0.93 -6.42
CA ASP A 92 22.91 -1.70 -7.66
C ASP A 92 21.91 -2.87 -7.59
N LEU A 93 21.65 -3.37 -6.38
CA LEU A 93 20.69 -4.46 -6.14
C LEU A 93 19.25 -3.97 -5.94
N LEU A 94 19.03 -2.69 -5.64
CA LEU A 94 17.70 -2.16 -5.30
C LEU A 94 16.69 -2.44 -6.40
N GLN A 95 17.03 -2.14 -7.66
CA GLN A 95 16.14 -2.37 -8.80
C GLN A 95 15.68 -3.83 -8.93
N TYR A 96 16.57 -4.79 -8.66
CA TYR A 96 16.27 -6.21 -8.74
C TYR A 96 15.38 -6.64 -7.58
N ARG A 97 15.61 -6.10 -6.38
CA ARG A 97 14.78 -6.36 -5.21
C ARG A 97 13.39 -5.75 -5.36
N VAL A 98 13.29 -4.52 -5.87
CA VAL A 98 12.00 -3.88 -6.19
C VAL A 98 11.21 -4.75 -7.15
N ARG A 99 11.82 -5.19 -8.26
CA ARG A 99 11.17 -6.09 -9.21
C ARG A 99 10.76 -7.41 -8.56
N TYR A 100 11.63 -8.03 -7.76
CA TYR A 100 11.31 -9.25 -7.02
C TYR A 100 10.09 -9.09 -6.10
N TYR A 101 10.00 -7.97 -5.36
CA TYR A 101 8.87 -7.68 -4.49
C TYR A 101 7.59 -7.42 -5.27
N GLU A 102 7.67 -6.65 -6.36
CA GLU A 102 6.53 -6.34 -7.23
C GLU A 102 5.89 -7.62 -7.80
N GLU A 103 6.71 -8.50 -8.39
CA GLU A 103 6.25 -9.76 -8.98
C GLU A 103 5.65 -10.70 -7.94
N ILE A 104 6.25 -10.80 -6.74
CA ILE A 104 5.73 -11.69 -5.70
C ILE A 104 4.44 -11.14 -5.09
N VAL A 105 4.38 -9.84 -4.78
CA VAL A 105 3.14 -9.23 -4.25
C VAL A 105 2.01 -9.41 -5.25
N LYS A 106 2.28 -9.18 -6.54
CA LYS A 106 1.32 -9.43 -7.61
C LYS A 106 0.88 -10.90 -7.65
N GLY A 107 1.82 -11.85 -7.69
CA GLY A 107 1.51 -13.28 -7.70
C GLY A 107 0.77 -13.78 -6.45
N MET A 108 1.05 -13.19 -5.28
CA MET A 108 0.31 -13.48 -4.05
C MET A 108 -1.15 -13.01 -4.14
N LEU A 109 -1.39 -11.82 -4.69
CA LEU A 109 -2.75 -11.29 -4.86
C LEU A 109 -3.52 -12.03 -5.96
N GLU A 110 -2.86 -12.40 -7.06
CA GLU A 110 -3.44 -13.27 -8.10
C GLU A 110 -3.86 -14.64 -7.52
N SER A 111 -3.04 -15.22 -6.64
CA SER A 111 -3.36 -16.47 -5.93
C SER A 111 -4.58 -16.35 -5.00
N ILE A 112 -4.82 -15.16 -4.42
CA ILE A 112 -6.00 -14.84 -3.61
C ILE A 112 -7.24 -14.54 -4.49
N ALA A 113 -7.05 -14.44 -5.81
CA ALA A 113 -8.10 -14.17 -6.81
C ALA A 113 -8.82 -12.81 -6.62
N VAL A 114 -8.04 -11.74 -6.44
CA VAL A 114 -8.57 -10.37 -6.34
C VAL A 114 -8.41 -9.54 -7.62
N PRO A 115 -9.35 -8.61 -7.90
CA PRO A 115 -9.22 -7.63 -8.97
C PRO A 115 -8.03 -6.69 -8.72
N LEU A 116 -7.12 -6.57 -9.70
CA LEU A 116 -5.89 -5.77 -9.59
C LEU A 116 -5.99 -4.42 -10.31
N GLU A 117 -7.12 -4.07 -10.90
CA GLU A 117 -7.30 -2.87 -11.73
C GLU A 117 -7.06 -1.58 -10.93
N LYS A 118 -7.35 -1.62 -9.63
CA LYS A 118 -7.17 -0.50 -8.69
C LYS A 118 -5.89 -0.62 -7.85
N LEU A 119 -5.01 -1.57 -8.16
CA LEU A 119 -3.70 -1.74 -7.52
C LEU A 119 -2.63 -0.96 -8.29
N LYS A 120 -1.85 -0.14 -7.58
CA LYS A 120 -0.73 0.62 -8.14
C LYS A 120 0.54 0.32 -7.37
N PHE A 121 1.66 0.16 -8.07
CA PHE A 121 2.98 0.11 -7.47
C PHE A 121 3.69 1.44 -7.70
N VAL A 122 4.34 1.94 -6.66
CA VAL A 122 5.15 3.17 -6.69
C VAL A 122 6.49 2.87 -6.02
N ARG A 123 7.60 3.33 -6.58
CA ARG A 123 8.91 3.19 -5.95
C ARG A 123 9.21 4.44 -5.13
N GLY A 124 9.88 4.28 -3.99
CA GLY A 124 10.25 5.42 -3.14
C GLY A 124 11.10 6.43 -3.90
N THR A 125 12.12 5.95 -4.63
CA THR A 125 13.01 6.80 -5.43
C THR A 125 12.32 7.58 -6.55
N ASP A 126 11.10 7.22 -6.97
CA ASP A 126 10.35 7.95 -8.01
C ASP A 126 10.00 9.38 -7.58
N TYR A 127 9.84 9.64 -6.27
CA TYR A 127 9.44 10.97 -5.78
C TYR A 127 10.21 11.44 -4.54
N GLN A 128 10.80 10.55 -3.74
CA GLN A 128 11.43 10.93 -2.47
C GLN A 128 12.73 11.74 -2.65
N LEU A 129 13.29 11.77 -3.85
CA LEU A 129 14.46 12.59 -4.21
C LEU A 129 14.08 13.87 -4.96
N SER A 130 12.78 14.14 -5.15
CA SER A 130 12.31 15.37 -5.78
C SER A 130 12.61 16.58 -4.89
N ARG A 131 12.81 17.74 -5.54
CA ARG A 131 13.08 19.00 -4.83
C ARG A 131 11.95 19.34 -3.86
N GLU A 132 10.71 19.15 -4.29
CA GLU A 132 9.50 19.44 -3.52
C GLU A 132 9.45 18.59 -2.25
N TYR A 133 9.68 17.28 -2.38
CA TYR A 133 9.68 16.37 -1.24
C TYR A 133 10.81 16.68 -0.26
N ILE A 134 12.03 16.91 -0.76
CA ILE A 134 13.19 17.24 0.09
C ILE A 134 12.97 18.56 0.84
N LEU A 135 12.36 19.57 0.22
CA LEU A 135 12.02 20.82 0.91
C LEU A 135 11.03 20.59 2.05
N ASP A 136 10.04 19.73 1.88
CA ASP A 136 9.11 19.38 2.95
C ASP A 136 9.78 18.57 4.06
N VAL A 137 10.75 17.71 3.74
CA VAL A 137 11.60 17.05 4.76
C VAL A 137 12.35 18.10 5.60
N TYR A 138 12.92 19.14 4.97
CA TYR A 138 13.57 20.21 5.72
C TYR A 138 12.60 21.00 6.59
N LYS A 139 11.41 21.34 6.10
CA LYS A 139 10.38 22.00 6.93
C LYS A 139 9.93 21.12 8.10
N LEU A 140 9.79 19.82 7.88
CA LEU A 140 9.42 18.91 8.95
C LEU A 140 10.53 18.83 10.01
N SER A 141 11.80 18.83 9.59
CA SER A 141 12.94 18.79 10.52
C SER A 141 13.03 20.00 11.47
N THR A 142 12.34 21.12 11.17
CA THR A 142 12.31 22.29 12.07
C THR A 142 11.30 22.16 13.21
N VAL A 143 10.40 21.17 13.19
CA VAL A 143 9.32 21.03 14.19
C VAL A 143 9.35 19.71 14.96
N GLU A 144 10.15 18.73 14.56
CA GLU A 144 10.12 17.35 15.10
C GLU A 144 10.59 17.20 16.57
N THR A 145 11.32 18.17 17.12
CA THR A 145 11.77 18.14 18.53
C THR A 145 11.17 19.23 19.40
N GLU A 146 10.11 19.89 18.95
CA GLU A 146 9.26 20.78 19.76
C GLU A 146 7.98 20.09 20.24
#